data_AF-A0A5K1K3J8-F1
#
_entry.id   AF-A0A5K1K3J8-F1
#
_cell.length_a   1.000
_cell.length_b   1.000
_cell.length_c   1.000
_cell.angle_alpha   90.00
_cell.angle_beta   90.00
_cell.angle_gamma   90.00
#
_symmetry.space_group_name_H-M   'P 1'
#
loop_
_entity.id
_entity.type
_entity.pdbx_description
1 polymer ?
#
loop_
_entity_poly.entity_id
_entity_poly.type
_entity_poly.pdbx_seq_one_letter_code
_entity_poly.pdbx_strand_id
1 'polypeptide(L)'
;FVSVGENNQDGSAFGFLDIVSFFLAEDNPPLVLTTSFDFQETSVPPDVAQMLCFAYAQLGTRGTSILFASGDGGVAGQQASDTCPDGKFIPTFPSTCPFVTSVGSTEGVAPEVAGTFSAGGFSNIFPRPDYQASVALAYLDALNLTSSPLAGHFNTTGRAFPDVSMTGRDIAIVAAGVPQPVLGT
;
A
#
# COMPACT_ATOMS: atom_id res chain seq x y z
N PHE A 1 19.22 -3.96 0.81
CA PHE A 1 18.20 -4.82 1.41
C PHE A 1 18.31 -4.67 2.91
N VAL A 2 17.25 -4.21 3.57
CA VAL A 2 17.15 -4.14 5.03
C VAL A 2 16.16 -5.21 5.45
N SER A 3 16.55 -6.03 6.41
CA SER A 3 15.70 -7.07 6.98
C SER A 3 15.58 -6.80 8.47
N VAL A 4 14.34 -6.70 8.94
CA VAL A 4 14.02 -6.78 10.36
C VAL A 4 13.82 -8.26 10.64
N GLY A 5 14.75 -8.85 11.38
CA GLY A 5 14.63 -10.24 11.80
C GLY A 5 13.42 -10.45 12.72
N GLU A 6 13.18 -11.70 13.11
CA GLU A 6 12.04 -12.07 13.97
C GLU A 6 12.11 -11.49 15.40
N ASN A 7 13.24 -10.91 15.79
CA ASN A 7 13.46 -10.27 17.09
C ASN A 7 13.26 -8.74 17.00
N ASN A 8 12.03 -8.30 16.73
CA ASN A 8 11.64 -6.90 16.90
C ASN A 8 11.02 -6.68 18.29
N GLN A 9 11.04 -5.43 18.77
CA GLN A 9 10.49 -5.06 20.09
C GLN A 9 9.31 -4.10 19.99
N ASP A 10 8.81 -3.85 18.77
CA ASP A 10 7.78 -2.85 18.46
C ASP A 10 6.36 -3.46 18.34
N GLY A 11 6.20 -4.75 18.65
CA GLY A 11 4.90 -5.42 18.75
C GLY A 11 4.15 -5.44 17.42
N SER A 12 2.94 -4.88 17.39
CA SER A 12 2.10 -4.81 16.17
C SER A 12 2.61 -3.82 15.12
N ALA A 13 3.77 -3.18 15.33
CA ALA A 13 4.47 -2.45 14.29
C ALA A 13 5.38 -3.35 13.44
N PHE A 14 5.56 -4.63 13.83
CA PHE A 14 6.17 -5.69 13.01
C PHE A 14 7.56 -5.33 12.43
N GLY A 15 8.37 -4.62 13.20
CA GLY A 15 9.70 -4.14 12.80
C GLY A 15 9.69 -2.92 11.88
N PHE A 16 8.53 -2.44 11.42
CA PHE A 16 8.47 -1.27 10.54
C PHE A 16 8.90 0.00 11.27
N LEU A 17 8.60 0.11 12.57
CA LEU A 17 9.05 1.24 13.36
C LEU A 17 10.56 1.17 13.58
N ASP A 18 11.12 -0.03 13.77
CA ASP A 18 12.56 -0.24 13.90
C ASP A 18 13.32 0.19 12.63
N ILE A 19 12.85 -0.20 11.43
CA ILE A 19 13.45 0.23 10.15
C ILE A 19 13.45 1.76 10.05
N VAL A 20 12.31 2.39 10.30
CA VAL A 20 12.19 3.85 10.13
C VAL A 20 13.05 4.57 11.17
N SER A 21 13.07 4.10 12.42
CA SER A 21 13.89 4.66 13.49
C SER A 21 15.39 4.53 13.19
N PHE A 22 15.80 3.39 12.62
CA PHE A 22 17.17 3.19 12.14
C PHE A 22 17.55 4.25 11.10
N PHE A 23 16.74 4.43 10.06
CA PHE A 23 17.04 5.44 9.04
C PHE A 23 16.93 6.88 9.54
N LEU A 24 16.04 7.16 10.50
CA LEU A 24 15.97 8.47 11.14
C LEU A 24 17.25 8.82 11.92
N ALA A 25 17.97 7.81 12.43
CA ALA A 25 19.22 8.00 13.17
C ALA A 25 20.47 8.14 12.27
N GLU A 26 20.41 7.74 11.01
CA GLU A 26 21.52 7.86 10.06
C GLU A 26 21.80 9.33 9.72
N ASP A 27 23.07 9.75 9.59
CA ASP A 27 23.41 11.11 9.16
C ASP A 27 22.84 11.42 7.76
N ASN A 28 22.88 10.43 6.87
CA ASN A 28 22.42 10.51 5.49
C ASN A 28 21.49 9.31 5.19
N PRO A 29 20.17 9.44 5.40
CA PRO A 29 19.23 8.37 5.10
C PRO A 29 19.18 8.10 3.59
N PRO A 30 18.70 6.91 3.17
CA PRO A 30 18.55 6.63 1.74
C PRO A 30 17.59 7.62 1.09
N LEU A 31 17.85 7.99 -0.16
CA LEU A 31 16.93 8.84 -0.93
C LEU A 31 15.62 8.13 -1.28
N VAL A 32 15.63 6.80 -1.34
CA VAL A 32 14.49 5.97 -1.70
C VAL A 32 14.45 4.73 -0.80
N LEU A 33 13.29 4.47 -0.21
CA LEU A 33 12.98 3.26 0.55
C LEU A 33 11.78 2.57 -0.09
N THR A 34 12.01 1.42 -0.74
CA THR A 34 10.96 0.57 -1.33
C THR A 34 10.70 -0.63 -0.44
N THR A 35 9.43 -0.90 -0.13
CA THR A 35 9.04 -2.04 0.72
C THR A 35 7.93 -2.85 0.07
N SER A 36 8.17 -4.15 -0.08
CA SER A 36 7.22 -5.13 -0.63
C SER A 36 6.65 -5.99 0.50
N PHE A 37 5.87 -5.34 1.37
CA PHE A 37 5.15 -6.00 2.46
C PHE A 37 4.06 -5.05 2.95
N ASP A 38 2.88 -5.59 3.24
CA ASP A 38 1.77 -4.85 3.80
C ASP A 38 0.98 -5.74 4.78
N PHE A 39 -0.04 -5.16 5.38
CA PHE A 39 -1.02 -5.80 6.23
C PHE A 39 -2.40 -5.39 5.73
N GLN A 40 -3.41 -6.24 5.99
CA GLN A 40 -4.79 -5.75 5.98
C GLN A 40 -4.91 -4.60 6.99
N GLU A 41 -5.45 -3.44 6.59
CA GLU A 41 -5.55 -2.29 7.49
C GLU A 41 -6.38 -2.61 8.75
N THR A 42 -7.33 -3.55 8.64
CA THR A 42 -8.15 -4.06 9.74
C THR A 42 -7.38 -4.87 10.78
N SER A 43 -6.19 -5.38 10.46
CA SER A 43 -5.35 -6.13 11.40
C SER A 43 -4.38 -5.23 12.18
N VAL A 44 -4.27 -3.95 11.82
CA VAL A 44 -3.39 -2.97 12.46
C VAL A 44 -4.21 -2.05 13.37
N PRO A 45 -3.89 -1.94 14.67
CA PRO A 45 -4.53 -0.98 15.55
C PRO A 45 -4.40 0.46 15.02
N PRO A 46 -5.47 1.29 15.05
CA PRO A 46 -5.43 2.63 14.46
C PRO A 46 -4.36 3.57 15.03
N ASP A 47 -4.05 3.47 16.32
CA ASP A 47 -2.98 4.21 16.98
C ASP A 47 -1.59 3.80 16.47
N VAL A 48 -1.38 2.50 16.25
CA VAL A 48 -0.15 1.95 15.67
C VAL A 48 0.02 2.38 14.22
N ALA A 49 -1.05 2.28 13.41
CA ALA A 49 -1.04 2.74 12.03
C ALA A 49 -0.70 4.24 11.95
N GLN A 50 -1.32 5.05 12.81
CA GLN A 50 -1.08 6.49 12.87
C GLN A 50 0.37 6.83 13.29
N MET A 51 0.89 6.12 14.29
CA MET A 51 2.28 6.24 14.75
C MET A 51 3.27 5.92 13.62
N LEU A 52 3.11 4.76 12.96
CA LEU A 52 3.96 4.38 11.84
C LEU A 52 3.87 5.38 10.69
N CYS A 53 2.67 5.85 10.38
CA CYS A 53 2.47 6.84 9.33
C CYS A 53 3.17 8.18 9.64
N PHE A 54 3.18 8.63 10.90
CA PHE A 54 3.97 9.78 11.32
C PHE A 54 5.48 9.51 11.33
N ALA A 55 5.92 8.27 11.59
CA ALA A 55 7.33 7.91 11.44
C ALA A 55 7.77 7.99 9.97
N TYR A 56 6.95 7.50 9.03
CA TYR A 56 7.20 7.67 7.59
C TYR A 56 7.21 9.15 7.19
N ALA A 57 6.30 9.97 7.72
CA ALA A 57 6.31 11.41 7.48
C ALA A 57 7.63 12.06 7.93
N GLN A 58 8.12 11.71 9.13
CA GLN A 58 9.40 12.21 9.64
C GLN A 58 10.56 11.83 8.70
N LEU A 59 10.62 10.57 8.27
CA LEU A 59 11.66 10.13 7.34
C LEU A 59 11.55 10.85 5.98
N GLY A 60 10.32 11.08 5.50
CA GLY A 60 10.03 11.91 4.33
C GLY A 60 10.56 13.35 4.46
N THR A 61 10.47 13.97 5.63
CA THR A 61 11.05 15.31 5.86
C THR A 61 12.58 15.35 5.77
N ARG A 62 13.24 14.19 5.89
CA ARG A 62 14.69 14.04 5.67
C ARG A 62 15.05 13.82 4.21
N GLY A 63 14.09 13.85 3.28
CA GLY A 63 14.30 13.74 1.84
C GLY A 63 14.24 12.31 1.30
N THR A 64 13.77 11.34 2.09
CA THR A 64 13.56 9.96 1.64
C THR A 64 12.18 9.81 0.99
N SER A 65 12.13 9.33 -0.25
CA SER A 65 10.90 8.85 -0.89
C SER A 65 10.59 7.44 -0.41
N ILE A 66 9.40 7.24 0.16
CA ILE A 66 8.99 5.94 0.73
C ILE A 66 7.90 5.34 -0.15
N LEU A 67 8.14 4.13 -0.66
CA LEU A 67 7.25 3.44 -1.56
C LEU A 67 6.84 2.09 -0.96
N PHE A 68 5.56 1.76 -1.07
CA PHE A 68 5.00 0.49 -0.66
C PHE A 68 4.21 -0.15 -1.79
N ALA A 69 4.35 -1.47 -1.93
CA ALA A 69 3.45 -2.27 -2.74
C ALA A 69 2.00 -2.09 -2.24
N SER A 70 1.03 -2.06 -3.15
CA SER A 70 -0.38 -1.91 -2.78
C SER A 70 -0.97 -3.19 -2.21
N GLY A 71 -0.43 -4.35 -2.56
CA GLY A 71 -0.97 -5.66 -2.23
C GLY A 71 -1.52 -6.39 -3.46
N ASP A 72 -1.66 -7.71 -3.33
CA ASP A 72 -1.93 -8.65 -4.43
C ASP A 72 -3.28 -9.39 -4.27
N GLY A 73 -4.16 -8.88 -3.41
CA GLY A 73 -5.51 -9.41 -3.16
C GLY A 73 -6.65 -8.64 -3.86
N GLY A 74 -6.33 -7.69 -4.73
CA GLY A 74 -7.33 -6.78 -5.29
C GLY A 74 -8.05 -5.99 -4.19
N VAL A 75 -9.38 -5.87 -4.29
CA VAL A 75 -10.18 -5.20 -3.24
C VAL A 75 -10.32 -6.02 -1.95
N ALA A 76 -9.89 -7.29 -1.95
CA ALA A 76 -10.00 -8.19 -0.81
C ALA A 76 -8.82 -8.09 0.17
N GLY A 77 -7.75 -7.37 -0.19
CA GLY A 77 -6.64 -7.10 0.72
C GLY A 77 -5.28 -7.42 0.13
N GLN A 78 -4.44 -8.05 0.94
CA GLN A 78 -3.01 -8.22 0.71
C GLN A 78 -2.70 -9.38 -0.24
N GLN A 79 -3.46 -10.47 -0.17
CA GLN A 79 -3.11 -11.72 -0.85
C GLN A 79 -4.26 -12.24 -1.71
N ALA A 80 -3.93 -13.01 -2.73
CA ALA A 80 -4.92 -13.63 -3.63
C ALA A 80 -5.91 -14.57 -2.92
N SER A 81 -5.56 -15.10 -1.74
CA SER A 81 -6.44 -15.94 -0.92
C SER A 81 -7.38 -15.14 -0.01
N ASP A 82 -7.21 -13.83 0.11
CA ASP A 82 -8.04 -12.99 0.95
C ASP A 82 -9.47 -12.89 0.37
N THR A 83 -10.41 -12.55 1.24
CA THR A 83 -11.82 -12.42 0.89
C THR A 83 -12.36 -11.07 1.37
N CYS A 84 -13.58 -10.74 0.99
CA CYS A 84 -14.30 -9.57 1.51
C CYS A 84 -15.35 -10.02 2.54
N PRO A 85 -15.01 -10.15 3.83
CA PRO A 85 -15.99 -10.44 4.88
C PRO A 85 -17.15 -9.46 4.83
N ASP A 86 -18.39 -9.99 4.87
CA ASP A 86 -19.62 -9.19 4.77
C ASP A 86 -19.69 -8.28 3.53
N GLY A 87 -18.96 -8.66 2.48
CA GLY A 87 -18.79 -7.88 1.26
C GLY A 87 -17.88 -6.66 1.41
N LYS A 88 -17.31 -6.34 2.57
CA LYS A 88 -16.49 -5.14 2.75
C LYS A 88 -15.12 -5.30 2.09
N PHE A 89 -14.71 -4.27 1.35
CA PHE A 89 -13.37 -4.19 0.79
C PHE A 89 -12.37 -3.93 1.90
N ILE A 90 -11.20 -4.55 1.78
CA ILE A 90 -10.15 -4.52 2.79
C ILE A 90 -8.97 -3.73 2.22
N PRO A 91 -8.78 -2.46 2.63
CA PRO A 91 -7.61 -1.71 2.22
C PRO A 91 -6.35 -2.23 2.93
N THR A 92 -5.16 -1.92 2.40
CA THR A 92 -3.87 -2.42 2.88
C THR A 92 -3.02 -1.29 3.48
N PHE A 93 -2.36 -1.58 4.60
CA PHE A 93 -1.45 -0.68 5.29
C PHE A 93 -0.02 -1.22 5.15
N PRO A 94 1.02 -0.40 4.82
CA PRO A 94 1.06 1.07 4.87
C PRO A 94 0.53 1.83 3.66
N SER A 95 0.07 1.17 2.60
CA SER A 95 -0.43 1.84 1.39
C SER A 95 -1.54 2.86 1.65
N THR A 96 -2.32 2.71 2.73
CA THR A 96 -3.31 3.70 3.17
C THR A 96 -2.75 4.93 3.88
N CYS A 97 -1.48 4.94 4.29
CA CYS A 97 -0.84 6.11 4.89
C CYS A 97 -0.69 7.24 3.84
N PRO A 98 -1.09 8.50 4.15
CA PRO A 98 -0.95 9.63 3.24
C PRO A 98 0.49 10.16 3.04
N PHE A 99 1.48 9.58 3.72
CA PHE A 99 2.88 10.02 3.64
C PHE A 99 3.81 9.04 2.91
N VAL A 100 3.24 8.03 2.24
CA VAL A 100 3.96 7.08 1.38
C VAL A 100 3.38 7.11 -0.02
N THR A 101 4.17 6.70 -1.01
CA THR A 101 3.68 6.41 -2.37
C THR A 101 3.30 4.94 -2.46
N SER A 102 2.01 4.66 -2.60
CA SER A 102 1.49 3.32 -2.85
C SER A 102 1.58 2.99 -4.34
N VAL A 103 2.13 1.82 -4.66
CA VAL A 103 2.39 1.35 -6.02
C VAL A 103 1.55 0.11 -6.30
N GLY A 104 0.62 0.22 -7.25
CA GLY A 104 -0.15 -0.91 -7.76
C GLY A 104 0.46 -1.54 -9.01
N SER A 105 -0.28 -2.49 -9.59
CA SER A 105 0.19 -3.26 -10.73
C SER A 105 -0.72 -3.10 -11.94
N THR A 106 -0.08 -2.99 -13.10
CA THR A 106 -0.66 -3.22 -14.42
C THR A 106 -0.17 -4.55 -14.99
N GLU A 107 -0.81 -5.01 -16.06
CA GLU A 107 -0.36 -6.15 -16.88
C GLU A 107 -0.59 -5.88 -18.37
N GLY A 108 0.21 -6.54 -19.22
CA GLY A 108 0.23 -6.26 -20.65
C GLY A 108 1.07 -5.03 -21.02
N VAL A 109 1.33 -4.86 -22.32
CA VAL A 109 2.17 -3.76 -22.86
C VAL A 109 1.38 -2.87 -23.81
N ALA A 110 0.59 -3.49 -24.69
CA ALA A 110 -0.22 -2.80 -25.69
C ALA A 110 -1.45 -3.68 -26.05
N PRO A 111 -2.53 -3.65 -25.25
CA PRO A 111 -2.79 -2.68 -24.19
C PRO A 111 -2.11 -3.02 -22.86
N GLU A 112 -1.76 -1.99 -22.10
CA GLU A 112 -1.53 -2.06 -20.66
C GLU A 112 -2.89 -1.93 -19.96
N VAL A 113 -3.20 -2.87 -19.07
CA VAL A 113 -4.48 -2.93 -18.34
C VAL A 113 -4.22 -3.12 -16.85
N ALA A 114 -5.26 -2.94 -16.01
CA ALA A 114 -5.14 -3.16 -14.58
C ALA A 114 -4.78 -4.63 -14.29
N GLY A 115 -3.77 -4.85 -13.45
CA GLY A 115 -3.47 -6.18 -12.92
C GLY A 115 -4.63 -6.64 -12.05
N THR A 116 -5.21 -7.80 -12.35
CA THR A 116 -6.39 -8.32 -11.65
C THR A 116 -6.18 -8.53 -10.14
N PHE A 117 -4.92 -8.66 -9.72
CA PHE A 117 -4.49 -8.81 -8.34
C PHE A 117 -4.15 -7.48 -7.66
N SER A 118 -3.96 -6.39 -8.42
CA SER A 118 -3.54 -5.11 -7.87
C SER A 118 -4.55 -4.61 -6.85
N ALA A 119 -4.13 -4.51 -5.60
CA ALA A 119 -4.94 -3.91 -4.56
C ALA A 119 -5.11 -2.41 -4.77
N GLY A 120 -6.23 -1.91 -4.28
CA GLY A 120 -6.63 -0.53 -4.36
C GLY A 120 -7.96 -0.33 -3.66
N GLY A 121 -8.24 0.89 -3.23
CA GLY A 121 -9.44 1.19 -2.47
C GLY A 121 -9.31 2.44 -1.64
N PHE A 122 -10.01 2.47 -0.51
CA PHE A 122 -10.08 3.62 0.38
C PHE A 122 -9.86 3.19 1.83
N SER A 123 -8.99 3.91 2.53
CA SER A 123 -8.68 3.68 3.94
C SER A 123 -9.91 3.82 4.85
N ASN A 124 -9.98 3.00 5.89
CA ASN A 124 -10.90 3.11 7.01
C ASN A 124 -10.30 3.88 8.20
N ILE A 125 -8.97 4.10 8.23
CA ILE A 125 -8.25 4.79 9.31
C ILE A 125 -7.94 6.24 8.92
N PHE A 126 -7.32 6.45 7.76
CA PHE A 126 -6.80 7.73 7.33
C PHE A 126 -7.83 8.50 6.51
N PRO A 127 -8.19 9.73 6.92
CA PRO A 127 -9.05 10.58 6.11
C PRO A 127 -8.36 10.94 4.80
N ARG A 128 -9.16 11.25 3.79
CA ARG A 128 -8.64 11.69 2.50
C ARG A 128 -7.82 12.98 2.66
N PRO A 129 -6.53 13.00 2.26
CA PRO A 129 -5.73 14.20 2.26
C PRO A 129 -6.11 15.13 1.10
N ASP A 130 -5.90 16.43 1.32
CA ASP A 130 -6.30 17.49 0.38
C ASP A 130 -5.68 17.33 -1.01
N TYR A 131 -4.44 16.84 -1.08
CA TYR A 131 -3.70 16.71 -2.34
C TYR A 131 -4.35 15.72 -3.33
N GLN A 132 -5.20 14.80 -2.86
CA GLN A 132 -5.92 13.85 -3.71
C GLN A 132 -7.43 14.05 -3.69
N ALA A 133 -7.93 15.07 -2.98
CA ALA A 133 -9.36 15.25 -2.76
C ALA A 133 -10.15 15.36 -4.07
N SER A 134 -9.67 16.22 -4.99
CA SER A 134 -10.30 16.46 -6.29
C SER A 134 -10.35 15.20 -7.16
N VAL A 135 -9.24 14.47 -7.28
CA VAL A 135 -9.14 13.27 -8.11
C VAL A 135 -10.01 12.14 -7.56
N ALA A 136 -9.96 11.91 -6.24
CA ALA A 136 -10.77 10.86 -5.62
C ALA A 136 -12.28 11.16 -5.68
N LEU A 137 -12.71 12.43 -5.52
CA LEU A 137 -14.12 12.79 -5.70
C LEU A 137 -14.55 12.56 -7.15
N ALA A 138 -13.76 13.02 -8.12
CA ALA A 138 -14.06 12.82 -9.54
C ALA A 138 -14.15 11.33 -9.90
N TYR A 139 -13.31 10.46 -9.34
CA TYR A 139 -13.37 9.01 -9.53
C TYR A 139 -14.67 8.40 -8.99
N LEU A 140 -15.06 8.77 -7.76
CA LEU A 140 -16.31 8.31 -7.14
C LEU A 140 -17.53 8.70 -7.98
N ASP A 141 -17.55 9.95 -8.47
CA ASP A 141 -18.63 10.49 -9.27
C ASP A 141 -18.69 9.85 -10.67
N ALA A 142 -17.56 9.73 -11.36
CA ALA A 142 -17.48 9.21 -12.71
C ALA A 142 -17.98 7.76 -12.82
N LEU A 143 -17.75 6.96 -11.78
CA LEU A 143 -18.21 5.57 -11.70
C LEU A 143 -19.52 5.41 -10.91
N ASN A 144 -20.13 6.52 -10.47
CA ASN A 144 -21.34 6.55 -9.66
C ASN A 144 -21.28 5.59 -8.46
N LEU A 145 -20.12 5.49 -7.80
CA LEU A 145 -19.87 4.43 -6.82
C LEU A 145 -20.70 4.58 -5.54
N THR A 146 -21.20 5.78 -5.26
CA THR A 146 -22.11 6.04 -4.13
C THR A 146 -23.54 5.56 -4.39
N SER A 147 -23.88 5.20 -5.63
CA SER A 147 -25.21 4.71 -6.01
C SER A 147 -25.16 3.46 -6.89
N SER A 148 -23.99 2.82 -6.99
CA SER A 148 -23.80 1.55 -7.67
C SER A 148 -24.02 0.37 -6.73
N PRO A 149 -24.02 -0.88 -7.22
CA PRO A 149 -23.99 -2.07 -6.37
C PRO A 149 -22.76 -2.16 -5.45
N LEU A 150 -21.73 -1.32 -5.66
CA LEU A 150 -20.55 -1.23 -4.80
C LEU A 150 -20.73 -0.22 -3.66
N ALA A 151 -21.85 0.51 -3.62
CA ALA A 151 -22.12 1.47 -2.56
C ALA A 151 -22.11 0.79 -1.18
N GLY A 152 -21.37 1.39 -0.24
CA GLY A 152 -21.23 0.87 1.12
C GLY A 152 -20.23 -0.28 1.29
N HIS A 153 -19.57 -0.74 0.23
CA HIS A 153 -18.50 -1.75 0.33
C HIS A 153 -17.16 -1.15 0.78
N PHE A 154 -16.98 0.17 0.68
CA PHE A 154 -15.74 0.88 1.01
C PHE A 154 -16.01 2.26 1.63
N ASN A 155 -15.02 2.83 2.33
CA ASN A 155 -15.14 4.15 2.96
C ASN A 155 -14.86 5.27 1.95
N THR A 156 -15.91 5.93 1.47
CA THR A 156 -15.77 7.01 0.49
C THR A 156 -14.97 8.21 1.02
N THR A 157 -14.81 8.38 2.34
CA THR A 157 -14.14 9.55 2.93
C THR A 157 -12.64 9.35 3.19
N GLY A 158 -12.14 8.13 3.01
CA GLY A 158 -10.76 7.76 3.32
C GLY A 158 -9.73 8.13 2.26
N ARG A 159 -8.45 7.95 2.60
CA ARG A 159 -7.32 8.00 1.66
C ARG A 159 -7.53 6.93 0.57
N ALA A 160 -7.71 7.35 -0.67
CA ALA A 160 -7.76 6.48 -1.85
C ALA A 160 -6.35 6.04 -2.28
N PHE A 161 -6.11 4.79 -2.65
CA PHE A 161 -4.82 4.24 -3.11
C PHE A 161 -5.05 3.18 -4.21
N PRO A 162 -4.05 2.80 -5.03
CA PRO A 162 -2.65 3.28 -5.05
C PRO A 162 -2.50 4.69 -5.64
N ASP A 163 -1.30 5.26 -5.56
CA ASP A 163 -0.97 6.57 -6.15
C ASP A 163 -0.49 6.45 -7.60
N VAL A 164 0.22 5.36 -7.91
CA VAL A 164 0.75 5.03 -9.23
C VAL A 164 0.63 3.52 -9.48
N SER A 165 0.87 3.07 -10.72
CA SER A 165 0.93 1.63 -11.03
C SER A 165 1.99 1.35 -12.10
N MET A 166 2.55 0.14 -12.08
CA MET A 166 3.57 -0.32 -13.02
C MET A 166 3.35 -1.79 -13.39
N THR A 167 3.95 -2.28 -14.47
CA THR A 167 3.86 -3.70 -14.83
C THR A 167 4.38 -4.60 -13.70
N GLY A 168 3.52 -5.50 -13.26
CA GLY A 168 3.82 -6.42 -12.15
C GLY A 168 3.52 -7.88 -12.51
N ARG A 169 3.38 -8.22 -13.79
CA ARG A 169 3.21 -9.58 -14.28
C ARG A 169 4.31 -9.95 -15.27
N ASP A 170 4.73 -11.21 -15.24
CA ASP A 170 5.75 -11.80 -16.12
C ASP A 170 7.11 -11.09 -15.99
N ILE A 171 7.43 -10.65 -14.77
CA ILE A 171 8.73 -10.03 -14.46
C ILE A 171 9.76 -11.14 -14.32
N ALA A 172 10.75 -11.17 -15.20
CA ALA A 172 11.80 -12.18 -15.18
C ALA A 172 12.80 -11.92 -14.03
N ILE A 173 13.00 -12.92 -13.18
CA ILE A 173 14.02 -12.91 -12.12
C ILE A 173 14.88 -14.17 -12.20
N VAL A 174 15.98 -14.18 -11.43
CA VAL A 174 16.77 -15.38 -11.15
C VAL A 174 16.74 -15.62 -9.65
N ALA A 175 16.00 -16.64 -9.20
CA ALA A 175 15.97 -17.02 -7.78
C ALA A 175 16.77 -18.30 -7.57
N ALA A 176 17.73 -18.28 -6.65
CA ALA A 176 18.64 -19.40 -6.38
C ALA A 176 19.28 -20.00 -7.65
N GLY A 177 19.61 -19.15 -8.63
CA GLY A 177 20.22 -19.55 -9.91
C GLY A 177 19.23 -20.05 -10.98
N VAL A 178 17.93 -20.07 -10.70
CA VAL A 178 16.89 -20.53 -11.64
C VAL A 178 16.12 -19.33 -12.20
N PRO A 179 16.16 -19.10 -13.53
CA PRO A 179 15.30 -18.11 -14.19
C PRO A 179 13.83 -18.48 -14.03
N GLN A 180 13.01 -17.53 -13.58
CA GLN A 180 11.57 -17.71 -13.44
C GLN A 180 10.84 -16.37 -13.54
N PRO A 181 9.59 -16.36 -14.03
CA PRO A 181 8.74 -15.18 -13.94
C PRO A 181 8.17 -15.05 -12.53
N VAL A 182 7.94 -13.82 -12.09
CA VAL A 182 7.15 -13.50 -10.90
C VAL A 182 6.03 -12.53 -11.25
N LEU A 183 5.08 -12.43 -10.33
CA LEU A 183 4.03 -11.43 -10.33
C LEU A 183 3.87 -10.82 -8.93
N GLY A 184 3.41 -9.58 -8.87
CA GLY A 184 3.18 -8.85 -7.63
C GLY A 184 3.24 -7.34 -7.85
N THR A 185 2.80 -6.60 -6.84
CA THR A 185 2.90 -5.14 -6.74
C THR A 185 4.23 -4.66 -6.20
#